data_AF-A0A0W4ZCC2-F1
#
_entry.id   AF-A0A0W4ZCC2-F1
#
_cell.length_a   1.000
_cell.length_b   1.000
_cell.length_c   1.000
_cell.angle_alpha   90.00
_cell.angle_beta   90.00
_cell.angle_gamma   90.00
#
_symmetry.space_group_name_H-M   'P 1'
#
loop_
_entity.id
_entity.type
_entity.pdbx_description
1 polymer ?
#
loop_
_entity_poly.entity_id
_entity_poly.type
_entity_poly.pdbx_seq_one_letter_code
_entity_poly.pdbx_strand_id
1 'polypeptide(L)'
;MRLLQQYIDIEKIDEATLDQHMFTHGCPPLDMLIRTSGVQRLSDFMLWQCHKTTIIKFVNCYWPDFNAWKFLPLILEYQLSIFRFFSKKCFSLKVNVEIGKN
;
A
#
# COMPACT_ATOMS: atom_id res chain seq x y z
N MET A 1 -0.28 -3.40 -29.46
CA MET A 1 -1.18 -2.33 -29.95
C MET A 1 -2.53 -2.47 -29.25
N ARG A 2 -2.90 -1.57 -28.34
CA ARG A 2 -4.31 -1.38 -27.93
C ARG A 2 -4.79 -0.13 -28.66
N LEU A 3 -5.32 -0.35 -29.86
CA LEU A 3 -6.07 0.65 -30.61
C LEU A 3 -7.52 0.49 -30.18
N LEU A 4 -8.03 1.49 -29.45
CA LEU A 4 -9.43 1.93 -29.29
C LEU A 4 -9.41 2.84 -28.06
N GLN A 5 -9.01 4.08 -28.27
CA GLN A 5 -9.17 5.13 -27.26
C GLN A 5 -10.67 5.41 -27.17
N GLN A 6 -11.37 4.66 -26.33
CA GLN A 6 -12.75 4.95 -25.98
C GLN A 6 -12.77 6.34 -25.34
N TYR A 7 -13.57 7.24 -25.92
CA TYR A 7 -13.75 8.56 -25.38
C TYR A 7 -14.55 8.43 -24.08
N ILE A 8 -13.87 8.60 -22.94
CA ILE A 8 -14.50 8.62 -21.63
C ILE A 8 -15.07 10.02 -21.44
N ASP A 9 -16.33 10.07 -21.01
CA ASP A 9 -16.99 11.31 -20.61
C ASP A 9 -16.26 11.90 -19.40
N ILE A 10 -15.93 13.20 -19.45
CA ILE A 10 -15.10 13.87 -18.45
C ILE A 10 -15.75 13.76 -17.06
N GLU A 11 -17.07 13.86 -17.02
CA GLU A 11 -17.87 13.76 -15.79
C GLU A 11 -17.89 12.34 -15.18
N LYS A 12 -17.38 11.34 -15.90
CA LYS A 12 -17.33 9.94 -15.45
C LYS A 12 -15.93 9.49 -15.04
N ILE A 13 -14.93 10.38 -15.07
CA ILE A 13 -13.57 10.04 -14.65
C ILE A 13 -13.53 10.03 -13.11
N ASP A 14 -13.31 8.84 -12.56
CA ASP A 14 -13.18 8.60 -11.12
C ASP A 14 -11.86 7.86 -10.77
N GLU A 15 -11.64 7.60 -9.47
CA GLU A 15 -10.47 6.87 -8.98
C GLU A 15 -10.37 5.47 -9.59
N ALA A 16 -11.50 4.78 -9.76
CA ALA A 16 -11.55 3.45 -10.36
C ALA A 16 -11.14 3.47 -11.84
N THR A 17 -11.51 4.53 -12.57
CA THR A 17 -11.08 4.78 -13.95
C THR A 17 -9.56 4.96 -14.00
N LEU A 18 -8.97 5.72 -13.08
CA LEU A 18 -7.51 5.87 -12.99
C LEU A 18 -6.83 4.52 -12.69
N ASP A 19 -7.32 3.76 -11.71
CA ASP A 19 -6.80 2.42 -11.39
C ASP A 19 -6.81 1.47 -12.59
N GLN A 20 -7.87 1.51 -13.41
CA GLN A 20 -8.02 0.69 -14.62
C GLN A 20 -7.00 1.01 -15.71
N HIS A 21 -6.53 2.26 -15.77
CA HIS A 21 -5.62 2.74 -16.79
C HIS A 21 -4.16 2.81 -16.32
N MET A 22 -3.89 2.49 -15.05
CA MET A 22 -2.53 2.37 -14.54
C MET A 22 -1.84 1.10 -15.05
N PHE A 23 -0.50 1.16 -15.18
CA PHE A 23 0.31 -0.01 -15.54
C PHE A 23 0.18 -1.18 -14.55
N THR A 24 -0.20 -0.89 -13.31
CA THR A 24 -0.42 -1.89 -12.25
C THR A 24 -1.84 -2.46 -12.27
N HIS A 25 -2.67 -2.14 -13.27
CA HIS A 25 -4.02 -2.68 -13.36
C HIS A 25 -3.99 -4.21 -13.38
N GLY A 26 -4.80 -4.84 -12.52
CA GLY A 26 -4.84 -6.29 -12.34
C GLY A 26 -3.80 -6.85 -11.38
N CYS A 27 -2.86 -6.03 -10.88
CA CYS A 27 -2.00 -6.40 -9.77
C CYS A 27 -2.74 -6.21 -8.43
N PRO A 28 -2.39 -6.98 -7.39
CA PRO A 28 -2.89 -6.73 -6.05
C PRO A 28 -2.45 -5.35 -5.52
N PRO A 29 -3.19 -4.76 -4.57
CA PRO A 29 -2.82 -3.49 -3.93
C PRO A 29 -1.42 -3.53 -3.29
N LEU A 30 -0.78 -2.36 -3.21
CA LEU A 30 0.55 -2.23 -2.62
C LEU A 30 0.47 -2.23 -1.08
N ASP A 31 0.88 -3.34 -0.48
CA ASP A 31 0.91 -3.49 0.98
C ASP A 31 2.13 -2.84 1.64
N MET A 32 3.31 -3.06 1.07
CA MET A 32 4.58 -2.61 1.63
C MET A 32 5.53 -2.15 0.52
N LEU A 33 6.13 -0.97 0.74
CA LEU A 33 7.16 -0.41 -0.12
C LEU A 33 8.50 -0.37 0.63
N ILE A 34 9.49 -1.10 0.14
CA ILE A 34 10.85 -1.14 0.72
C ILE A 34 11.77 -0.29 -0.15
N ARG A 35 12.45 0.67 0.47
CA ARG A 35 13.48 1.50 -0.16
C ARG A 35 14.80 1.33 0.58
N THR A 36 15.83 0.92 -0.15
CA THR A 36 17.20 0.81 0.35
C THR A 36 17.93 2.16 0.24
N SER A 37 19.23 2.19 0.53
CA SER A 37 20.17 3.34 0.49
C SER A 37 20.05 4.38 1.61
N GLY A 38 19.19 4.16 2.61
CA GLY A 38 19.04 5.07 3.75
C GLY A 38 18.41 6.44 3.43
N VAL A 39 18.07 6.71 2.16
CA VAL A 39 17.43 7.95 1.74
C VAL A 39 15.92 7.90 1.97
N GLN A 40 15.39 8.89 2.67
CA GLN A 40 13.95 9.06 2.92
C GLN A 40 13.26 9.89 1.83
N ARG A 41 13.00 9.27 0.68
CA ARG A 41 12.17 9.87 -0.40
C ARG A 41 11.48 8.77 -1.18
N LEU A 42 10.39 9.07 -1.90
CA LEU A 42 9.74 8.10 -2.79
C LEU A 42 10.29 8.16 -4.22
N SER A 43 10.82 9.31 -4.65
CA SER A 43 11.34 9.51 -6.02
C SER A 43 10.33 9.15 -7.11
N ASP A 44 9.07 9.58 -6.93
CA ASP A 44 8.00 9.38 -7.91
C ASP A 44 7.71 7.91 -8.25
N PHE A 45 7.93 7.02 -7.27
CA PHE A 45 7.69 5.60 -7.44
C PHE A 45 6.38 5.18 -6.78
N MET A 46 5.45 4.66 -7.58
CA MET A 46 4.15 4.10 -7.15
C MET A 46 3.31 5.04 -6.27
N LEU A 47 3.32 6.35 -6.56
CA LEU A 47 2.64 7.34 -5.71
C LEU A 47 1.13 7.09 -5.60
N TRP A 48 0.49 6.74 -6.72
CA TRP A 48 -0.93 6.42 -6.77
C TRP A 48 -1.27 5.15 -6.00
N GLN A 49 -0.43 4.11 -6.13
CA GLN A 49 -0.64 2.83 -5.46
C GLN A 49 -0.31 2.88 -3.97
N CYS A 50 0.48 3.86 -3.53
CA CYS A 50 0.72 4.12 -2.11
C CYS A 50 -0.55 4.67 -1.45
N HIS A 51 -1.35 3.78 -0.89
CA HIS A 51 -2.55 4.15 -0.13
C HIS A 51 -2.19 4.47 1.33
N LYS A 52 -3.13 5.05 2.09
CA LYS A 52 -2.96 5.37 3.53
C LYS A 52 -2.57 4.17 4.39
N THR A 53 -2.85 2.96 3.92
CA THR A 53 -2.57 1.70 4.61
C THR A 53 -1.23 1.08 4.21
N THR A 54 -0.57 1.59 3.16
CA THR A 54 0.71 1.07 2.67
C THR A 54 1.83 1.36 3.66
N ILE A 55 2.61 0.33 4.00
CA ILE A 55 3.73 0.45 4.93
C ILE A 55 4.99 0.80 4.14
N ILE A 56 5.59 1.95 4.41
CA ILE A 56 6.83 2.39 3.77
C ILE A 56 8.02 2.11 4.70
N LYS A 57 9.02 1.37 4.20
CA LYS A 57 10.23 1.00 4.94
C LYS A 57 11.48 1.53 4.27
N PHE A 58 12.24 2.33 5.01
CA PHE A 58 13.57 2.78 4.59
C PHE A 58 14.62 1.92 5.28
N VAL A 59 15.49 1.28 4.49
CA VAL A 59 16.54 0.38 4.95
C VAL A 59 17.89 1.01 4.69
N ASN A 60 18.71 1.11 5.73
CA ASN A 60 20.07 1.63 5.64
C ASN A 60 21.04 0.54 5.16
N CYS A 61 20.94 0.18 3.88
CA CYS A 61 21.90 -0.66 3.16
C CYS A 61 21.87 -0.32 1.67
N TYR A 62 22.94 -0.54 0.93
CA TYR A 62 22.86 -0.40 -0.52
C TYR A 62 22.06 -1.56 -1.14
N TRP A 63 21.53 -1.35 -2.35
CA TRP A 63 20.78 -2.39 -3.06
C TRP A 63 21.59 -3.67 -3.30
N PRO A 64 22.89 -3.61 -3.70
CA PRO A 64 23.70 -4.83 -3.86
C PRO A 64 23.89 -5.62 -2.55
N ASP A 65 23.79 -4.95 -1.40
CA ASP A 65 23.94 -5.58 -0.08
C ASP A 65 22.61 -6.12 0.47
N PHE A 66 21.49 -5.90 -0.24
CA PHE A 66 20.17 -6.32 0.19
C PHE A 66 19.97 -7.82 -0.08
N ASN A 67 19.84 -8.60 1.00
CA ASN A 67 19.71 -10.05 0.94
C ASN A 67 18.56 -10.55 1.82
N ALA A 68 18.28 -11.86 1.77
CA ALA A 68 17.19 -12.49 2.51
C ALA A 68 17.23 -12.21 4.02
N TRP A 69 18.42 -12.11 4.63
CA TRP A 69 18.58 -11.79 6.05
C TRP A 69 18.15 -10.38 6.40
N LYS A 70 18.28 -9.43 5.46
CA LYS A 70 17.75 -8.06 5.62
C LYS A 70 16.27 -7.98 5.29
N PHE A 71 15.75 -8.86 4.43
CA PHE A 71 14.34 -8.90 4.05
C PHE A 71 13.43 -9.53 5.11
N LEU A 72 13.86 -10.63 5.73
CA LEU A 72 13.07 -11.36 6.73
C LEU A 72 12.52 -10.49 7.88
N PRO A 73 13.32 -9.63 8.55
CA PRO A 73 12.79 -8.77 9.61
C PRO A 73 11.75 -7.77 9.10
N LEU A 74 11.83 -7.33 7.83
CA LEU A 74 10.84 -6.42 7.25
C LEU A 74 9.48 -7.10 7.08
N ILE A 75 9.48 -8.38 6.70
CA ILE A 75 8.25 -9.18 6.61
C ILE A 75 7.64 -9.45 7.98
N LEU A 76 8.46 -9.76 9.00
CA LEU A 76 7.96 -9.91 10.37
C LEU A 76 7.32 -8.61 10.86
N GLU A 77 7.94 -7.47 10.56
CA GLU A 77 7.40 -6.16 10.91
C GLU A 77 6.10 -5.82 10.18
N TYR A 78 5.98 -6.21 8.90
CA TYR A 78 4.71 -6.16 8.17
C TYR A 78 3.61 -6.94 8.90
N GLN A 79 3.87 -8.22 9.20
CA GLN A 79 2.90 -9.11 9.85
C GLN A 79 2.45 -8.58 11.21
N LEU A 80 3.39 -8.07 12.03
CA LEU A 80 3.08 -7.46 13.32
C LEU A 80 2.24 -6.19 13.16
N SER A 81 2.52 -5.36 12.17
CA SER A 81 1.76 -4.13 11.89
C SER A 81 0.32 -4.45 11.49
N ILE A 82 0.14 -5.44 10.63
CA ILE A 82 -1.18 -5.93 10.21
C ILE A 82 -1.96 -6.50 11.39
N PHE A 83 -1.33 -7.34 12.22
CA PHE A 83 -1.95 -7.88 13.43
C PHE A 83 -2.45 -6.76 14.38
N ARG A 84 -1.61 -5.73 14.60
CA ARG A 84 -1.97 -4.57 15.44
C ARG A 84 -3.13 -3.77 14.86
N PHE A 85 -3.15 -3.60 13.54
CA PHE A 85 -4.26 -2.92 12.84
C PHE A 85 -5.59 -3.66 13.05
N PHE A 86 -5.61 -4.98 12.83
CA PHE A 86 -6.81 -5.79 13.03
C PHE A 86 -7.25 -5.85 14.49
N SER A 87 -6.30 -5.96 15.43
CA SER A 87 -6.61 -5.95 16.86
C SER A 87 -7.28 -4.65 17.30
N LYS A 88 -6.79 -3.49 16.83
CA LYS A 88 -7.40 -2.18 17.12
C LYS A 88 -8.79 -2.04 16.52
N LYS A 89 -8.98 -2.50 15.28
CA LYS A 89 -10.29 -2.45 14.60
C LYS A 89 -11.33 -3.31 15.33
N CYS A 90 -10.95 -4.51 15.75
CA CYS A 90 -11.83 -5.39 16.53
C CYS A 90 -12.22 -4.79 17.89
N PHE A 91 -11.27 -4.11 18.56
CA PHE A 91 -11.55 -3.41 19.81
C PHE A 91 -12.53 -2.23 19.62
N SER A 92 -12.30 -1.39 18.60
CA SER A 92 -13.19 -0.26 18.31
C SER A 92 -14.62 -0.69 17.95
N LEU A 93 -14.78 -1.80 17.22
CA LEU A 93 -16.10 -2.35 16.91
C LEU A 93 -16.84 -2.85 18.17
N LYS A 94 -16.13 -3.46 19.13
CA LYS A 94 -16.75 -3.86 20.40
C LYS A 94 -17.26 -2.68 21.21
N VAL A 95 -16.48 -1.60 21.31
CA VAL A 95 -16.88 -0.37 22.01
C VAL A 95 -18.13 0.27 21.38
N ASN A 96 -18.19 0.38 20.04
CA ASN A 96 -19.35 0.96 19.38
C ASN A 96 -20.63 0.11 19.53
N VAL A 97 -20.49 -1.21 19.62
CA VAL A 97 -21.62 -2.12 19.88
C VAL A 97 -22.12 -2.02 21.32
N GLU A 98 -21.25 -1.76 22.29
CA GLU A 98 -21.64 -1.56 23.69
C GLU A 98 -22.31 -0.20 23.91
N ILE A 99 -21.86 0.85 23.23
CA ILE A 99 -22.46 2.20 23.33
C ILE A 99 -23.82 2.25 22.62
N GLY A 100 -24.01 1.54 21.49
CA GLY A 100 -25.28 1.51 20.76
C GLY A 100 -26.38 0.64 21.37
N LYS A 101 -26.15 0.05 22.56
CA LYS A 101 -27.12 -0.78 23.30
C LYS A 101 -27.68 -0.14 24.57
N ASN A 102 -27.30 1.11 24.87
CA ASN A 102 -27.82 1.90 26.00
C ASN A 102 -28.61 3.10 25.51
#